data_AF-B1INM1-F1
#
_entry.id   AF-B1INM1-F1
#
_cell.length_a   1.000
_cell.length_b   1.000
_cell.length_c   1.000
_cell.angle_alpha   90.00
_cell.angle_beta   90.00
_cell.angle_gamma   90.00
#
_symmetry.space_group_name_H-M   'P 1'
#
loop_
_entity.id
_entity.type
_entity.pdbx_description
1 polymer ?
#
loop_
_entity_poly.entity_id
_entity_poly.type
_entity_poly.pdbx_seq_one_letter_code
_entity_poly.pdbx_strand_id
1 'polypeptide(L)'
;MRLEKSNGKHGGYYITLYIGTKENTSFFEAPSESIDHAGIEYIQGRYPMIGTKAKEETFKRLYKNLFIKTTEYQDRIIKHCIGLDYKKKPYRNRYETQSKDEDWNDLVKKGLATMSNNIADNGLTWFWLTQQGVEYVLGKSVSQKVYEEL
;
A
#
# COMPACT_ATOMS: atom_id res chain seq x y z
N MET A 1 8.54 -7.71 3.85
CA MET A 1 8.63 -7.71 2.38
C MET A 1 8.50 -6.28 1.90
N ARG A 2 9.21 -5.89 0.84
CA ARG A 2 9.06 -4.59 0.16
C ARG A 2 9.20 -4.79 -1.34
N LEU A 3 8.52 -3.96 -2.12
CA LEU A 3 8.67 -3.90 -3.56
C LEU A 3 9.08 -2.49 -3.99
N GLU A 4 9.93 -2.43 -5.01
CA GLU A 4 10.29 -1.19 -5.68
C GLU A 4 10.11 -1.35 -7.19
N LYS A 5 9.66 -0.28 -7.85
CA LYS A 5 9.49 -0.21 -9.30
C LYS A 5 10.48 0.81 -9.87
N SER A 6 11.24 0.42 -10.90
CA SER A 6 12.13 1.31 -11.63
C SER A 6 11.98 1.13 -13.14
N ASN A 7 12.39 2.12 -13.92
CA ASN A 7 12.27 2.08 -15.38
C ASN A 7 13.26 1.10 -15.99
N GLY A 8 12.78 0.30 -16.96
CA GLY A 8 13.60 -0.60 -17.73
C GLY A 8 14.50 0.13 -18.73
N LYS A 9 15.71 -0.41 -19.00
CA LYS A 9 16.65 0.19 -19.97
C LYS A 9 16.13 0.21 -21.41
N HIS A 10 15.22 -0.69 -21.75
CA HIS A 10 14.68 -0.86 -23.10
C HIS A 10 13.15 -0.72 -23.15
N GLY A 11 12.58 0.08 -22.25
CA GLY A 11 11.14 0.10 -21.99
C GLY A 11 10.75 -0.89 -20.88
N GLY A 12 9.48 -0.85 -20.48
CA GLY A 12 8.97 -1.63 -19.34
C GLY A 12 9.53 -1.21 -17.99
N TYR A 13 9.46 -2.12 -17.02
CA TYR A 13 9.81 -1.87 -15.62
C TYR A 13 10.61 -3.02 -15.02
N TYR A 14 11.58 -2.68 -14.18
CA TYR A 14 12.13 -3.62 -13.22
C TYR A 14 11.31 -3.54 -11.93
N ILE A 15 10.94 -4.70 -11.42
CA ILE A 15 10.29 -4.82 -10.11
C ILE A 15 11.23 -5.62 -9.21
N THR A 16 11.62 -5.00 -8.10
CA THR A 16 12.60 -5.54 -7.17
C THR A 16 11.92 -5.92 -5.87
N LEU A 17 12.05 -7.18 -5.49
CA LEU A 17 11.53 -7.77 -4.27
C LEU A 17 12.61 -7.84 -3.20
N TYR A 18 12.30 -7.27 -2.03
CA TYR A 18 13.12 -7.34 -0.84
C TYR A 18 12.45 -8.20 0.24
N ILE A 19 13.15 -9.23 0.72
CA ILE A 19 12.75 -10.03 1.90
C ILE A 19 13.93 -10.13 2.87
N GLY A 20 13.86 -9.34 3.94
CA GLY A 20 15.01 -9.18 4.85
C GLY A 20 16.16 -8.50 4.11
N THR A 21 17.32 -9.16 4.08
CA THR A 21 18.51 -8.71 3.33
C THR A 21 18.58 -9.23 1.91
N LYS A 22 17.65 -10.12 1.50
CA LYS A 22 17.66 -10.72 0.17
C LYS A 22 16.91 -9.85 -0.83
N GLU A 23 17.47 -9.72 -2.01
CA GLU A 23 16.92 -8.98 -3.16
C GLU A 23 16.74 -9.92 -4.35
N ASN A 24 15.66 -9.73 -5.11
CA ASN A 24 15.48 -10.36 -6.42
C ASN A 24 14.71 -9.42 -7.36
N THR A 25 15.26 -9.21 -8.54
CA THR A 25 14.73 -8.27 -9.54
C THR A 25 14.25 -9.03 -10.77
N SER A 26 13.03 -8.74 -11.22
CA SER A 26 12.47 -9.30 -12.44
C SER A 26 12.05 -8.18 -13.39
N PHE A 27 12.26 -8.40 -14.69
CA PHE A 27 11.87 -7.48 -15.76
C PHE A 27 10.45 -7.76 -16.24
N PHE A 28 9.68 -6.70 -16.44
CA PHE A 28 8.33 -6.73 -16.98
C PHE A 28 8.23 -5.73 -18.13
N GLU A 29 7.87 -6.22 -19.32
CA GLU A 29 7.74 -5.38 -20.51
C GLU A 29 6.56 -4.41 -20.40
N ALA A 30 5.38 -4.92 -20.02
CA ALA A 30 4.18 -4.13 -19.79
C ALA A 30 3.37 -4.76 -18.64
N PRO A 31 3.85 -4.63 -17.39
CA PRO A 31 3.16 -5.21 -16.25
C PRO A 31 1.76 -4.61 -16.09
N SER A 32 0.75 -5.46 -15.88
CA SER A 32 -0.58 -5.05 -15.43
C SER A 32 -0.47 -4.35 -14.07
N GLU A 33 -1.37 -3.39 -13.79
CA GLU A 33 -1.49 -2.71 -12.50
C GLU A 33 -1.97 -3.64 -11.37
N SER A 34 -2.59 -4.77 -11.75
CA SER A 34 -2.96 -5.84 -10.83
C SER A 34 -2.47 -7.20 -11.33
N ILE A 35 -2.05 -8.03 -10.38
CA ILE A 35 -1.64 -9.42 -10.57
C ILE A 35 -2.48 -10.37 -9.71
N ASP A 36 -3.69 -9.97 -9.32
CA ASP A 36 -4.55 -10.79 -8.45
C ASP A 36 -4.88 -12.14 -9.09
N HIS A 37 -5.02 -12.16 -10.41
CA HIS A 37 -5.28 -13.36 -11.22
C HIS A 37 -4.04 -14.26 -11.38
N ALA A 38 -2.84 -13.76 -11.10
CA ALA A 38 -1.63 -14.55 -11.23
C ALA A 38 -1.57 -15.58 -10.10
N GLY A 39 -1.43 -16.86 -10.46
CA GLY A 39 -1.20 -17.93 -9.50
C GLY A 39 0.21 -17.87 -8.89
N ILE A 40 0.38 -18.59 -7.78
CA ILE A 40 1.65 -18.67 -7.07
C ILE A 40 2.82 -19.12 -7.97
N GLU A 41 2.57 -20.03 -8.92
CA GLU A 41 3.59 -20.56 -9.84
C GLU A 41 4.19 -19.47 -10.73
N TYR A 42 3.34 -18.57 -11.27
CA TYR A 42 3.79 -17.44 -12.07
C TYR A 42 4.67 -16.49 -11.24
N ILE A 43 4.22 -16.18 -10.03
CA ILE A 43 4.93 -15.27 -9.13
C ILE A 43 6.25 -15.91 -8.68
N GLN A 44 6.26 -17.21 -8.36
CA GLN A 44 7.44 -17.97 -7.98
C GLN A 44 8.47 -18.10 -9.10
N GLY A 45 8.01 -18.32 -10.34
CA GLY A 45 8.90 -18.38 -11.50
C GLY A 45 9.71 -17.10 -11.70
N ARG A 46 9.18 -15.95 -11.26
CA ARG A 46 9.88 -14.67 -11.25
C ARG A 46 10.62 -14.39 -9.94
N TYR A 47 10.03 -14.80 -8.83
CA TYR A 47 10.53 -14.54 -7.48
C TYR A 47 10.52 -15.84 -6.65
N PRO A 48 11.58 -16.66 -6.75
CA PRO A 48 11.64 -17.97 -6.08
C PRO A 48 11.47 -17.92 -4.56
N MET A 49 11.68 -16.75 -3.93
CA MET A 49 11.50 -16.55 -2.50
C MET A 49 10.03 -16.55 -2.03
N ILE A 50 9.06 -16.47 -2.96
CA ILE A 50 7.61 -16.45 -2.69
C ILE A 50 7.08 -17.90 -2.65
N GLY A 51 7.59 -18.68 -1.71
CA GLY A 51 7.27 -20.12 -1.60
C GLY A 51 5.88 -20.45 -1.04
N THR A 52 5.12 -19.47 -0.53
CA THR A 52 3.89 -19.73 0.24
C THR A 52 2.75 -18.82 -0.19
N LYS A 53 1.51 -19.29 -0.05
CA LYS A 53 0.29 -18.49 -0.31
C LYS A 53 0.27 -17.19 0.48
N ALA A 54 0.70 -17.21 1.75
CA ALA A 54 0.77 -15.98 2.55
C ALA A 54 1.74 -14.93 1.98
N LYS A 55 2.89 -15.38 1.43
CA LYS A 55 3.83 -14.47 0.75
C LYS A 55 3.30 -14.00 -0.59
N GLU A 56 2.59 -14.85 -1.31
CA GLU A 56 1.91 -14.50 -2.56
C GLU A 56 0.90 -13.37 -2.33
N GLU A 57 0.00 -13.51 -1.35
CA GLU A 57 -0.98 -12.48 -1.02
C GLU A 57 -0.32 -11.16 -0.59
N THR A 58 0.75 -11.25 0.21
CA THR A 58 1.54 -10.07 0.58
C THR A 58 2.17 -9.41 -0.65
N PHE A 59 2.72 -10.21 -1.57
CA PHE A 59 3.31 -9.70 -2.80
C PHE A 59 2.26 -9.01 -3.68
N LYS A 60 1.09 -9.64 -3.90
CA LYS A 60 -0.01 -9.06 -4.67
C LYS A 60 -0.45 -7.71 -4.12
N ARG A 61 -0.61 -7.60 -2.80
CA ARG A 61 -0.99 -6.34 -2.13
C ARG A 61 0.07 -5.25 -2.28
N LEU A 62 1.34 -5.59 -2.05
CA LEU A 62 2.44 -4.63 -2.24
C LEU A 62 2.63 -4.23 -3.70
N TYR A 63 2.35 -5.15 -4.63
CA TYR A 63 2.49 -4.91 -6.06
C TYR A 63 1.47 -3.87 -6.52
N LYS A 64 0.22 -3.94 -6.07
CA LYS A 64 -0.81 -2.92 -6.35
C LYS A 64 -0.33 -1.51 -5.99
N ASN A 65 0.35 -1.38 -4.85
CA ASN A 65 0.85 -0.10 -4.37
C ASN A 65 1.86 0.56 -5.33
N LEU A 66 2.54 -0.21 -6.20
CA LEU A 66 3.46 0.33 -7.20
C LEU A 66 2.77 1.14 -8.31
N PHE A 67 1.45 1.02 -8.45
CA PHE A 67 0.67 1.65 -9.51
C PHE A 67 -0.30 2.72 -9.00
N ILE A 68 -0.51 2.79 -7.67
CA ILE A 68 -1.36 3.82 -7.07
C ILE A 68 -0.67 5.17 -7.15
N LYS A 69 -1.36 6.15 -7.77
CA LYS A 69 -0.92 7.54 -7.86
C LYS A 69 -1.62 8.38 -6.81
N THR A 70 -0.86 9.02 -5.94
CA THR A 70 -1.35 10.00 -4.95
C THR A 70 -0.78 11.38 -5.28
N THR A 71 -1.43 12.42 -4.77
CA THR A 71 -0.85 13.77 -4.76
C THR A 71 0.11 13.93 -3.58
N GLU A 72 1.01 14.92 -3.63
CA GLU A 72 1.88 15.24 -2.49
C GLU A 72 1.08 15.60 -1.23
N TYR A 73 -0.10 16.23 -1.42
CA TYR A 73 -1.01 16.53 -0.32
C TYR A 73 -1.58 15.26 0.30
N GLN A 74 -2.07 14.32 -0.53
CA GLN A 74 -2.54 13.01 -0.08
C GLN A 74 -1.46 12.27 0.71
N ASP A 75 -0.23 12.24 0.20
CA ASP A 75 0.91 11.62 0.91
C ASP A 75 1.18 12.26 2.28
N ARG A 76 1.01 13.58 2.38
CA ARG A 76 1.18 14.30 3.64
C ARG A 76 0.08 13.96 4.65
N ILE A 77 -1.18 13.96 4.23
CA ILE A 77 -2.31 13.69 5.15
C ILE A 77 -2.34 12.22 5.61
N ILE A 78 -1.97 11.26 4.76
CA ILE A 78 -1.91 9.85 5.18
C ILE A 78 -0.72 9.58 6.11
N LYS A 79 0.43 10.25 5.91
CA LYS A 79 1.54 10.22 6.87
C LYS A 79 1.13 10.82 8.22
N HIS A 80 0.42 11.95 8.20
CA HIS A 80 -0.13 12.56 9.41
C HIS A 80 -1.13 11.64 10.11
N CYS A 81 -2.05 11.00 9.37
CA CYS A 81 -3.06 10.08 9.89
C CYS A 81 -2.45 8.99 10.78
N ILE A 82 -1.30 8.44 10.36
CA ILE A 82 -0.59 7.43 11.15
C ILE A 82 0.51 7.98 12.09
N GLY A 83 0.67 9.30 12.14
CA GLY A 83 1.57 9.99 13.07
C GLY A 83 3.05 9.94 12.68
N LEU A 84 3.37 9.75 11.40
CA LEU A 84 4.75 9.69 10.91
C LEU A 84 5.39 11.06 10.71
N ASP A 85 4.61 12.14 10.78
CA ASP A 85 5.10 13.51 10.81
C ASP A 85 5.80 13.86 12.14
N TYR A 86 5.38 13.25 13.24
CA TYR A 86 5.97 13.48 14.57
C TYR A 86 6.93 12.38 15.02
N LYS A 87 6.72 11.13 14.60
CA LYS A 87 7.48 9.97 15.07
C LYS A 87 7.97 9.12 13.90
N LYS A 88 9.06 8.40 14.13
CA LYS A 88 9.62 7.44 13.15
C LYS A 88 8.79 6.15 13.03
N LYS A 89 7.76 5.97 13.87
CA LYS A 89 6.91 4.77 13.91
C LYS A 89 5.45 5.18 13.98
N PRO A 90 4.56 4.50 13.23
CA PRO A 90 3.12 4.69 13.38
C PRO A 90 2.66 4.41 14.81
N TYR A 91 1.72 5.20 15.32
CA TYR A 91 1.20 5.05 16.69
C TYR A 91 -0.30 5.35 16.83
N ARG A 92 -0.96 5.64 15.70
CA ARG A 92 -2.39 5.86 15.57
C ARG A 92 -2.76 5.47 14.15
N ASN A 93 -4.05 5.34 13.88
CA ASN A 93 -4.58 5.31 12.52
C ASN A 93 -5.96 5.95 12.52
N ARG A 94 -6.06 7.28 12.58
CA ARG A 94 -7.35 7.97 12.49
C ARG A 94 -7.18 9.42 12.07
N TYR A 95 -8.10 9.92 11.26
CA TYR A 95 -8.14 11.31 10.83
C TYR A 95 -9.59 11.80 10.80
N GLU A 96 -9.87 12.94 11.41
CA GLU A 96 -11.20 13.55 11.41
C GLU A 96 -11.23 14.72 10.42
N THR A 97 -12.21 14.72 9.52
CA THR A 97 -12.43 15.81 8.56
C THR A 97 -13.87 15.77 8.06
N GLN A 98 -14.22 16.63 7.12
CA GLN A 98 -15.51 16.65 6.46
C GLN A 98 -15.75 15.35 5.69
N SER A 99 -16.94 14.78 5.78
CA SER A 99 -17.36 13.61 4.99
C SER A 99 -17.25 13.81 3.48
N LYS A 100 -17.26 15.07 3.02
CA LYS A 100 -17.11 15.46 1.61
C LYS A 100 -15.68 15.81 1.22
N ASP A 101 -14.70 15.57 2.09
CA ASP A 101 -13.27 15.80 1.80
C ASP A 101 -12.84 14.98 0.58
N GLU A 102 -12.52 15.67 -0.52
CA GLU A 102 -12.29 15.03 -1.82
C GLU A 102 -11.04 14.15 -1.81
N ASP A 103 -10.00 14.57 -1.10
CA ASP A 103 -8.73 13.83 -1.03
C ASP A 103 -8.90 12.52 -0.26
N TRP A 104 -9.59 12.55 0.88
CA TRP A 104 -9.87 11.33 1.64
C TRP A 104 -10.83 10.39 0.92
N ASN A 105 -11.86 10.93 0.25
CA ASN A 105 -12.76 10.12 -0.54
C ASN A 105 -12.08 9.49 -1.77
N ASP A 106 -11.12 10.18 -2.39
CA ASP A 106 -10.29 9.61 -3.46
C ASP A 106 -9.36 8.50 -2.92
N LEU A 107 -8.78 8.66 -1.73
CA LEU A 107 -8.03 7.60 -1.05
C LEU A 107 -8.88 6.36 -0.72
N VAL A 108 -10.15 6.56 -0.35
CA VAL A 108 -11.12 5.46 -0.17
C VAL A 108 -11.38 4.74 -1.49
N LYS A 109 -11.61 5.47 -2.58
CA LYS A 109 -11.80 4.88 -3.93
C LYS A 109 -10.58 4.08 -4.39
N LYS A 110 -9.37 4.52 -4.03
CA LYS A 110 -8.11 3.80 -4.29
C LYS A 110 -7.89 2.58 -3.38
N GLY A 111 -8.75 2.35 -2.40
CA GLY A 111 -8.62 1.26 -1.41
C GLY A 111 -7.56 1.49 -0.34
N LEU A 112 -6.99 2.70 -0.25
CA LEU A 112 -5.99 3.05 0.76
C LEU A 112 -6.63 3.45 2.10
N ALA A 113 -7.89 3.86 2.10
CA ALA A 113 -8.59 4.31 3.29
C ALA A 113 -10.02 3.75 3.39
N THR A 114 -10.60 3.84 4.58
CA THR A 114 -12.02 3.63 4.87
C THR A 114 -12.57 4.86 5.58
N MET A 115 -13.88 5.07 5.43
CA MET A 115 -14.63 6.15 6.08
C MET A 115 -15.62 5.56 7.09
N SER A 116 -15.86 6.27 8.18
CA SER A 116 -16.91 5.94 9.14
C SER A 116 -18.28 6.14 8.52
N ASN A 117 -19.21 5.24 8.83
CA ASN A 117 -20.62 5.43 8.51
C ASN A 117 -21.32 6.42 9.47
N ASN A 118 -20.68 6.75 10.60
CA ASN A 118 -21.20 7.70 11.58
C ASN A 118 -20.70 9.10 11.23
N ILE A 119 -21.51 9.84 10.48
CA ILE A 119 -21.28 11.25 10.16
C ILE A 119 -21.99 12.11 11.21
N ALA A 120 -21.26 13.01 11.85
CA ALA A 120 -21.83 13.95 12.81
C ALA A 120 -22.73 14.99 12.11
N ASP A 121 -23.64 15.62 12.85
CA ASP A 121 -24.59 16.60 12.30
C ASP A 121 -23.92 17.79 11.59
N ASN A 122 -22.68 18.13 12.00
CA ASN A 122 -21.86 19.17 11.39
C ASN A 122 -21.06 18.69 10.15
N GLY A 123 -21.32 17.46 9.68
CA GLY A 123 -20.68 16.86 8.51
C GLY A 123 -19.32 16.21 8.74
N LEU A 124 -18.77 16.26 9.97
CA LEU A 124 -17.51 15.62 10.32
C LEU A 124 -17.65 14.09 10.38
N THR A 125 -16.59 13.40 9.97
CA THR A 125 -16.47 11.96 10.06
C THR A 125 -15.01 11.54 10.24
N TRP A 126 -14.83 10.28 10.60
CA TRP A 126 -13.52 9.67 10.79
C TRP A 126 -13.11 8.85 9.57
N PHE A 127 -11.83 8.91 9.23
CA PHE A 127 -11.18 8.09 8.24
C PHE A 127 -10.03 7.30 8.87
N TRP A 128 -9.79 6.10 8.35
CA TRP A 128 -8.68 5.21 8.72
C TRP A 128 -7.97 4.75 7.45
N LEU A 129 -6.67 4.52 7.51
CA LEU A 129 -5.99 3.78 6.45
C LEU A 129 -6.35 2.29 6.57
N THR A 130 -6.53 1.63 5.42
CA THR A 130 -6.56 0.16 5.37
C THR A 130 -5.16 -0.39 5.64
N GLN A 131 -5.03 -1.70 5.85
CA GLN A 131 -3.71 -2.34 5.91
C GLN A 131 -2.88 -2.03 4.65
N GLN A 132 -3.52 -2.05 3.48
CA GLN A 132 -2.87 -1.69 2.21
C GLN A 132 -2.42 -0.22 2.21
N GLY A 133 -3.23 0.70 2.75
CA GLY A 133 -2.87 2.10 2.97
C GLY A 133 -1.65 2.28 3.88
N VAL A 134 -1.62 1.59 5.02
CA VAL A 134 -0.45 1.63 5.92
C VAL A 134 0.80 1.09 5.23
N GLU A 135 0.68 -0.03 4.51
CA GLU A 135 1.80 -0.60 3.75
C GLU A 135 2.28 0.31 2.60
N TYR A 136 1.35 1.03 1.96
CA TYR A 136 1.67 2.05 0.95
C TYR A 136 2.55 3.14 1.55
N VAL A 137 2.13 3.73 2.68
CA VAL A 137 2.87 4.81 3.34
C VAL A 137 4.24 4.34 3.85
N LEU A 138 4.33 3.12 4.36
CA LEU A 138 5.57 2.56 4.89
C LEU A 138 6.49 1.97 3.83
N GLY A 139 5.99 1.76 2.60
CA GLY A 139 6.71 1.10 1.52
C GLY A 139 7.11 -0.34 1.85
N LYS A 140 6.39 -1.03 2.74
CA LYS A 140 6.69 -2.41 3.17
C LYS A 140 5.48 -3.09 3.78
N SER A 141 5.49 -4.42 3.76
CA SER A 141 4.47 -5.26 4.39
C SER A 141 4.36 -5.01 5.90
N VAL A 142 3.14 -5.03 6.43
CA VAL A 142 2.84 -4.93 7.85
C VAL A 142 2.07 -6.18 8.28
N SER A 143 2.37 -6.74 9.45
CA SER A 143 1.61 -7.87 9.97
C SER A 143 0.23 -7.41 10.43
N GLN A 144 -0.75 -8.30 10.37
CA GLN A 144 -2.12 -8.02 10.83
C GLN A 144 -2.13 -7.48 12.26
N LYS A 145 -1.38 -8.13 13.17
CA LYS A 145 -1.23 -7.70 14.55
C LYS A 145 -0.74 -6.25 14.68
N VAL A 146 0.30 -5.88 13.93
CA VAL A 146 0.85 -4.51 14.00
C VAL A 146 -0.16 -3.51 13.45
N TYR A 147 -0.94 -3.87 12.43
CA TYR A 147 -2.00 -3.02 11.89
C TYR A 147 -3.16 -2.84 12.88
N GLU A 148 -3.59 -3.90 13.56
CA GLU A 148 -4.68 -3.87 14.56
C GLU A 148 -4.30 -3.12 15.85
N GLU A 149 -3.00 -2.96 16.12
CA GLU A 149 -2.49 -2.19 17.26
C GLU A 149 -2.41 -0.67 16.98
N LEU A 150 -2.75 -0.19 15.77
CA LEU A 150 -2.76 1.24 15.38
C LEU A 150 -4.12 1.92 15.61
#